data_AF-A0A9E3P049-F1
#
_entry.id   AF-A0A9E3P049-F1
#
_cell.length_a   1.000
_cell.length_b   1.000
_cell.length_c   1.000
_cell.angle_alpha   90.00
_cell.angle_beta   90.00
_cell.angle_gamma   90.00
#
_symmetry.space_group_name_H-M   'P 1'
#
loop_
_entity.id
_entity.type
_entity.pdbx_description
1 polymer ?
#
loop_
_entity_poly.entity_id
_entity_poly.type
_entity_poly.pdbx_seq_one_letter_code
_entity_poly.pdbx_strand_id
1 'polypeptide(L)'
;MLARSLGVIGVASFASIASIASIGACTYDFTIGSGTAALEGGSETGTSSEAGAGQVTKSCDEGASCDCATAQRCAITCAQSACSPECKPGSACTVDCSKGGCKPECESGATCTFSCSGGGCDATCRPGAVCNVICEGGGCTTDCEISATCTVTCPAGGCTCRGAGSCK
;
A
#
# COMPACT_ATOMS: atom_id res chain seq x y z
N MET A 1 -58.13 -22.00 29.85
CA MET A 1 -58.09 -21.95 28.37
C MET A 1 -56.76 -21.29 28.02
N LEU A 2 -55.81 -21.80 27.25
CA LEU A 2 -55.71 -22.86 26.23
C LEU A 2 -54.31 -23.52 26.38
N ALA A 3 -54.26 -24.85 26.43
CA ALA A 3 -53.84 -25.74 25.33
C ALA A 3 -52.31 -25.77 25.05
N ARG A 4 -51.68 -26.85 25.53
CA ARG A 4 -50.39 -27.37 25.04
C ARG A 4 -50.62 -27.94 23.64
N SER A 5 -49.71 -27.69 22.69
CA SER A 5 -49.52 -28.59 21.56
C SER A 5 -48.06 -28.54 21.11
N LEU A 6 -47.40 -29.70 21.24
CA LEU A 6 -46.14 -30.02 20.57
C LEU A 6 -46.43 -30.27 19.09
N GLY A 7 -45.51 -29.88 18.21
CA GLY A 7 -45.50 -30.29 16.81
C GLY A 7 -44.14 -30.00 16.18
N VAL A 8 -43.33 -31.05 16.06
CA VAL A 8 -41.94 -31.06 15.60
C VAL A 8 -41.90 -31.53 14.13
N ILE A 9 -40.88 -31.10 13.36
CA ILE A 9 -40.36 -31.70 12.10
C ILE A 9 -41.34 -31.58 10.91
N GLY A 10 -41.07 -30.88 9.81
CA GLY A 10 -39.89 -30.98 8.93
C GLY A 10 -40.35 -31.54 7.58
N VAL A 11 -39.67 -31.11 6.49
CA VAL A 11 -39.76 -31.55 5.07
C VAL A 11 -41.10 -31.33 4.34
N ALA A 12 -41.20 -30.94 3.07
CA ALA A 12 -40.27 -30.54 2.01
C ALA A 12 -41.16 -30.07 0.82
N SER A 13 -40.51 -29.61 -0.24
CA SER A 13 -40.86 -29.92 -1.64
C SER A 13 -41.52 -28.84 -2.51
N PHE A 14 -40.64 -28.21 -3.28
CA PHE A 14 -40.71 -28.01 -4.74
C PHE A 14 -41.94 -27.30 -5.32
N ALA A 15 -41.84 -25.97 -5.43
CA ALA A 15 -42.56 -25.22 -6.44
C ALA A 15 -41.80 -25.31 -7.77
N SER A 16 -42.24 -26.21 -8.65
CA SER A 16 -41.87 -26.21 -10.06
C SER A 16 -42.72 -25.19 -10.81
N ILE A 17 -42.08 -24.21 -11.46
CA ILE A 17 -42.62 -23.64 -12.69
C ILE A 17 -41.46 -23.46 -13.66
N ALA A 18 -41.55 -24.20 -14.76
CA ALA A 18 -40.67 -24.12 -15.91
C ALA A 18 -40.93 -22.84 -16.70
N SER A 19 -39.88 -22.22 -17.24
CA SER A 19 -39.90 -21.46 -18.50
C SER A 19 -38.47 -21.34 -19.02
N ILE A 20 -38.29 -21.77 -20.26
CA ILE A 20 -37.01 -21.95 -20.95
C ILE A 20 -36.84 -20.80 -21.95
N ALA A 21 -35.57 -20.43 -22.18
CA ALA A 21 -35.00 -19.74 -23.35
C ALA A 21 -35.46 -18.31 -23.65
N SER A 22 -34.49 -17.40 -23.74
CA SER A 22 -34.07 -16.80 -25.02
C SER A 22 -32.83 -15.93 -24.82
N ILE A 23 -31.92 -16.08 -25.77
CA ILE A 23 -30.57 -15.56 -25.81
C ILE A 23 -30.65 -14.06 -26.12
N GLY A 24 -30.29 -13.23 -25.14
CA GLY A 24 -30.06 -11.80 -25.36
C GLY A 24 -28.66 -11.61 -25.92
N ALA A 25 -28.53 -11.67 -27.25
CA ALA A 25 -27.36 -11.16 -27.94
C ALA A 25 -27.32 -9.63 -27.78
N CYS A 26 -26.42 -9.14 -26.92
CA CYS A 26 -25.91 -7.78 -27.01
C CYS A 26 -24.45 -7.89 -27.45
N THR A 27 -24.27 -7.50 -28.70
CA THR A 27 -23.05 -7.48 -29.50
C THR A 27 -21.91 -6.81 -28.75
N TYR A 28 -20.80 -7.54 -28.56
CA TYR A 28 -19.52 -6.91 -28.26
C TYR A 28 -19.10 -6.12 -29.50
N ASP A 29 -19.16 -4.79 -29.40
CA ASP A 29 -18.58 -3.88 -30.38
C ASP A 29 -17.05 -3.91 -30.21
N PHE A 30 -16.41 -4.84 -30.90
CA PHE A 30 -14.96 -4.87 -31.01
C PHE A 30 -14.56 -3.96 -32.16
N THR A 31 -14.41 -2.66 -31.85
CA THR A 31 -13.79 -1.70 -32.77
C THR A 31 -12.29 -2.06 -32.92
N ILE A 32 -11.94 -2.79 -33.98
CA ILE A 32 -10.54 -2.90 -34.44
C ILE A 32 -10.22 -1.64 -35.23
N GLY A 33 -9.73 -0.62 -34.53
CA GLY A 33 -9.10 0.55 -35.12
C GLY A 33 -7.63 0.27 -35.46
N SER A 34 -7.32 0.12 -36.75
CA SER A 34 -5.96 -0.03 -37.26
C SER A 34 -5.28 1.36 -37.33
N GLY A 35 -4.34 1.59 -36.41
CA GLY A 35 -3.15 2.45 -36.46
C GLY A 35 -3.18 3.85 -37.10
N THR A 36 -2.77 4.87 -36.34
CA THR A 36 -1.47 5.57 -36.54
C THR A 36 -1.06 6.32 -35.26
N ALA A 37 0.24 6.24 -34.97
CA ALA A 37 1.00 6.77 -33.84
C ALA A 37 0.59 8.15 -33.28
N ALA A 38 0.51 8.26 -31.94
CA ALA A 38 1.51 8.92 -31.10
C ALA A 38 1.05 8.97 -29.63
N LEU A 39 2.03 8.96 -28.73
CA LEU A 39 2.00 9.33 -27.31
C LEU A 39 1.85 8.20 -26.27
N GLU A 40 3.03 7.91 -25.71
CA GLU A 40 3.36 7.72 -24.29
C GLU A 40 2.85 6.48 -23.57
N GLY A 41 3.81 5.60 -23.25
CA GLY A 41 3.59 4.39 -22.46
C GLY A 41 3.23 4.70 -21.02
N GLY A 42 1.99 4.42 -20.65
CA GLY A 42 1.58 4.16 -19.28
C GLY A 42 1.40 2.65 -19.11
N SER A 43 2.28 2.01 -18.35
CA SER A 43 2.16 0.60 -18.00
C SER A 43 1.05 0.47 -16.95
N GLU A 44 -0.15 0.14 -17.40
CA GLU A 44 -1.32 -0.10 -16.57
C GLU A 44 -1.12 -1.41 -15.80
N THR A 45 -0.49 -1.32 -14.63
CA THR A 45 -0.45 -2.44 -13.69
C THR A 45 -1.74 -2.39 -12.90
N GLY A 46 -2.74 -3.12 -13.36
CA GLY A 46 -4.01 -3.28 -12.67
C GLY A 46 -3.81 -3.90 -11.29
N THR A 47 -4.36 -3.24 -10.27
CA THR A 47 -4.62 -3.87 -8.98
C THR A 47 -6.12 -3.98 -8.79
N SER A 48 -6.57 -5.23 -8.74
CA SER A 48 -7.93 -5.63 -8.47
C SER A 48 -8.42 -5.03 -7.16
N SER A 49 -9.52 -4.29 -7.25
CA SER A 49 -10.30 -3.83 -6.11
C SER A 49 -10.96 -5.02 -5.42
N GLU A 50 -10.38 -5.50 -4.33
CA GLU A 50 -11.11 -6.21 -3.28
C GLU A 50 -11.43 -5.21 -2.16
N ALA A 51 -12.71 -5.17 -1.78
CA ALA A 51 -13.26 -4.19 -0.85
C ALA A 51 -12.66 -4.36 0.56
N GLY A 52 -11.63 -3.56 0.85
CA GLY A 52 -11.02 -3.45 2.17
C GLY A 52 -10.00 -2.30 2.23
N ALA A 53 -10.49 -1.05 2.32
CA ALA A 53 -9.68 0.18 2.43
C ALA A 53 -8.48 0.21 1.46
N GLY A 54 -8.77 0.58 0.20
CA GLY A 54 -7.83 0.52 -0.91
C GLY A 54 -6.47 1.15 -0.62
N GLN A 55 -5.41 0.46 -1.06
CA GLN A 55 -4.04 0.97 -1.03
C GLN A 55 -3.85 1.96 -2.17
N VAL A 56 -3.39 3.17 -1.85
CA VAL A 56 -3.09 4.22 -2.83
C VAL A 56 -1.66 4.03 -3.31
N THR A 57 -1.46 3.79 -4.60
CA THR A 57 -0.12 3.77 -5.20
C THR A 57 0.23 5.14 -5.76
N LYS A 58 1.37 5.71 -5.38
CA LYS A 58 1.88 6.98 -5.91
C LYS A 58 3.31 6.81 -6.43
N SER A 59 3.57 7.43 -7.58
CA SER A 59 4.91 7.57 -8.13
C SER A 59 5.38 9.00 -7.91
N CYS A 60 6.60 9.14 -7.41
CA CYS A 60 7.14 10.39 -6.92
C CYS A 60 8.32 10.83 -7.77
N ASP A 61 8.12 11.94 -8.48
CA ASP A 61 9.13 12.65 -9.26
C ASP A 61 9.50 13.98 -8.58
N GLU A 62 10.64 14.56 -8.96
CA GLU A 62 11.12 15.82 -8.39
C GLU A 62 10.06 16.93 -8.50
N GLY A 63 9.60 17.42 -7.34
CA GLY A 63 8.66 18.55 -7.24
C GLY A 63 7.18 18.19 -7.04
N ALA A 64 6.81 16.91 -7.02
CA ALA A 64 5.45 16.48 -6.68
C ALA A 64 5.28 16.26 -5.16
N SER A 65 4.10 16.59 -4.61
CA SER A 65 3.77 16.32 -3.21
C SER A 65 3.54 14.82 -2.99
N CYS A 66 4.48 14.19 -2.28
CA CYS A 66 4.55 12.75 -2.06
C CYS A 66 4.00 12.33 -0.70
N ASP A 67 2.85 12.90 -0.36
CA ASP A 67 2.23 12.71 0.93
C ASP A 67 1.20 11.58 0.88
N CYS A 68 1.28 10.68 1.86
CA CYS A 68 0.20 9.74 2.17
C CYS A 68 -0.76 10.40 3.17
N ALA A 69 -2.06 10.41 2.85
CA ALA A 69 -3.06 10.95 3.76
C ALA A 69 -3.19 10.14 5.06
N THR A 70 -3.72 10.78 6.10
CA THR A 70 -3.94 10.21 7.43
C THR A 70 -4.82 8.95 7.36
N ALA A 71 -4.46 7.91 8.13
CA ALA A 71 -5.21 6.65 8.19
C ALA A 71 -5.47 5.96 6.83
N GLN A 72 -4.60 6.19 5.84
CA GLN A 72 -4.62 5.51 4.54
C GLN A 72 -3.48 4.49 4.44
N ARG A 73 -3.64 3.53 3.53
CA ARG A 73 -2.53 2.67 3.11
C ARG A 73 -1.96 3.23 1.82
N CYS A 74 -0.66 3.49 1.77
CA CYS A 74 -0.01 4.04 0.58
C CYS A 74 1.23 3.23 0.21
N ALA A 75 1.44 3.06 -1.09
CA ALA A 75 2.66 2.55 -1.68
C ALA A 75 3.26 3.65 -2.55
N ILE A 76 4.42 4.15 -2.13
CA ILE A 76 5.11 5.26 -2.75
C ILE A 76 6.35 4.70 -3.44
N THR A 77 6.49 4.97 -4.73
CA THR A 77 7.69 4.60 -5.49
C THR A 77 8.43 5.87 -5.89
N CYS A 78 9.68 6.00 -5.46
CA CYS A 78 10.53 7.13 -5.77
C CYS A 78 11.32 6.84 -7.04
N ALA A 79 11.00 7.54 -8.14
CA ALA A 79 11.65 7.32 -9.43
C ALA A 79 13.09 7.87 -9.48
N GLN A 80 13.40 8.85 -8.62
CA GLN A 80 14.67 9.58 -8.57
C GLN A 80 15.33 9.49 -7.18
N SER A 81 16.62 9.80 -7.13
CA SER A 81 17.33 10.06 -5.87
C SER A 81 16.85 11.39 -5.26
N ALA A 82 16.69 11.47 -3.93
CA ALA A 82 16.17 12.64 -3.18
C ALA A 82 14.64 12.80 -3.08
N CYS A 83 13.91 11.69 -3.15
CA CYS A 83 12.48 11.66 -2.83
C CYS A 83 12.25 11.80 -1.32
N SER A 84 11.36 12.72 -0.91
CA SER A 84 11.00 12.96 0.51
C SER A 84 9.51 12.71 0.74
N PRO A 85 9.07 11.45 0.83
CA PRO A 85 7.67 11.15 1.08
C PRO A 85 7.32 11.31 2.57
N GLU A 86 6.18 11.92 2.82
CA GLU A 86 5.66 12.12 4.18
C GLU A 86 4.44 11.23 4.43
N CYS A 87 4.52 10.43 5.47
CA CYS A 87 3.48 9.49 5.85
C CYS A 87 2.73 10.01 7.06
N LYS A 88 1.55 10.60 6.83
CA LYS A 88 0.75 11.27 7.87
C LYS A 88 0.34 10.31 9.00
N PRO A 89 -0.04 10.82 10.18
CA PRO A 89 -0.33 10.02 11.36
C PRO A 89 -1.32 8.86 11.11
N GLY A 90 -1.07 7.71 11.74
CA GLY A 90 -1.93 6.53 11.64
C GLY A 90 -2.04 5.90 10.25
N SER A 91 -1.27 6.37 9.27
CA SER A 91 -1.20 5.76 7.94
C SER A 91 -0.30 4.52 7.93
N ALA A 92 -0.49 3.65 6.94
CA ALA A 92 0.41 2.54 6.64
C ALA A 92 1.11 2.82 5.32
N CYS A 93 2.37 3.20 5.37
CA CYS A 93 3.16 3.57 4.21
C CYS A 93 4.16 2.49 3.83
N THR A 94 4.30 2.25 2.53
CA THR A 94 5.42 1.51 1.95
C THR A 94 6.13 2.45 0.99
N VAL A 95 7.42 2.71 1.18
CA VAL A 95 8.22 3.56 0.28
C VAL A 95 9.30 2.72 -0.34
N ASP A 96 9.37 2.71 -1.67
CA ASP A 96 10.46 2.13 -2.43
C ASP A 96 11.40 3.23 -2.94
N CYS A 97 12.66 3.15 -2.52
CA CYS A 97 13.75 4.01 -2.91
C CYS A 97 14.86 3.19 -3.59
N SER A 98 14.54 2.69 -4.79
CA SER A 98 15.47 1.93 -5.61
C SER A 98 16.74 2.72 -6.02
N LYS A 99 16.66 4.06 -6.13
CA LYS A 99 17.79 4.92 -6.54
C LYS A 99 18.67 5.40 -5.39
N GLY A 100 18.22 5.24 -4.14
CA GLY A 100 18.93 5.73 -2.95
C GLY A 100 18.76 7.22 -2.69
N GLY A 101 19.28 7.68 -1.55
CA GLY A 101 19.24 9.10 -1.17
C GLY A 101 17.85 9.65 -0.80
N CYS A 102 16.86 8.79 -0.54
CA CYS A 102 15.52 9.24 -0.14
C CYS A 102 15.50 9.69 1.33
N LYS A 103 14.58 10.58 1.64
CA LYS A 103 14.36 11.12 2.98
C LYS A 103 12.92 10.91 3.45
N PRO A 104 12.51 9.65 3.66
CA PRO A 104 11.14 9.38 4.06
C PRO A 104 10.89 9.78 5.52
N GLU A 105 9.73 10.38 5.76
CA GLU A 105 9.29 10.81 7.09
C GLU A 105 8.04 10.02 7.50
N CYS A 106 8.14 9.33 8.64
CA CYS A 106 7.03 8.62 9.25
C CYS A 106 6.47 9.41 10.43
N GLU A 107 5.26 9.95 10.30
CA GLU A 107 4.63 10.72 11.37
C GLU A 107 4.15 9.85 12.53
N SER A 108 3.82 10.52 13.63
CA SER A 108 3.47 9.89 14.89
C SER A 108 2.34 8.85 14.74
N GLY A 109 2.58 7.64 15.25
CA GLY A 109 1.61 6.53 15.19
C GLY A 109 1.38 5.93 13.80
N ALA A 110 2.12 6.36 12.76
CA ALA A 110 2.11 5.71 11.45
C ALA A 110 2.97 4.43 11.47
N THR A 111 2.65 3.52 10.56
CA THR A 111 3.46 2.32 10.29
C THR A 111 4.10 2.46 8.92
N CYS A 112 5.42 2.59 8.87
CA CYS A 112 6.15 2.82 7.64
C CYS A 112 7.13 1.69 7.35
N THR A 113 7.14 1.24 6.10
CA THR A 113 8.14 0.31 5.56
C THR A 113 8.93 1.03 4.48
N PHE A 114 10.24 1.15 4.66
CA PHE A 114 11.14 1.90 3.80
C PHE A 114 12.17 0.96 3.19
N SER A 115 12.06 0.72 1.88
CA SER A 115 13.02 -0.05 1.11
C SER A 115 14.02 0.88 0.45
N CYS A 116 15.27 0.86 0.89
CA CYS A 116 16.37 1.66 0.36
C CYS A 116 17.42 0.76 -0.30
N SER A 117 17.09 0.21 -1.47
CA SER A 117 18.00 -0.66 -2.20
C SER A 117 19.17 0.11 -2.82
N GLY A 118 19.00 1.40 -3.16
CA GLY A 118 20.08 2.23 -3.68
C GLY A 118 21.07 2.77 -2.63
N GLY A 119 20.77 2.62 -1.34
CA GLY A 119 21.62 3.07 -0.23
C GLY A 119 21.52 4.57 0.07
N GLY A 120 22.15 4.99 1.17
CA GLY A 120 22.26 6.41 1.55
C GLY A 120 20.94 7.10 1.88
N CYS A 121 19.90 6.38 2.31
CA CYS A 121 18.64 7.01 2.72
C CYS A 121 18.72 7.56 4.14
N ASP A 122 18.05 8.67 4.41
CA ASP A 122 17.88 9.27 5.73
C ASP A 122 16.40 9.17 6.15
N ALA A 123 16.04 8.11 6.88
CA ALA A 123 14.68 7.90 7.33
C ALA A 123 14.44 8.56 8.70
N THR A 124 13.33 9.27 8.87
CA THR A 124 12.93 9.88 10.14
C THR A 124 11.65 9.23 10.67
N CYS A 125 11.67 8.81 11.92
CA CYS A 125 10.58 8.12 12.59
C CYS A 125 10.16 8.90 13.83
N ARG A 126 9.00 9.57 13.72
CA ARG A 126 8.44 10.40 14.78
C ARG A 126 7.97 9.56 15.99
N PRO A 127 7.74 10.19 17.15
CA PRO A 127 7.35 9.49 18.37
C PRO A 127 6.14 8.55 18.18
N GLY A 128 6.27 7.31 18.65
CA GLY A 128 5.21 6.30 18.56
C GLY A 128 4.99 5.71 17.16
N ALA A 129 5.80 6.10 16.15
CA ALA A 129 5.77 5.46 14.84
C ALA A 129 6.43 4.08 14.87
N VAL A 130 6.02 3.20 13.96
CA VAL A 130 6.65 1.90 13.71
C VAL A 130 7.32 1.96 12.35
N CYS A 131 8.64 1.95 12.34
CA CYS A 131 9.45 2.00 11.13
C CYS A 131 10.15 0.68 10.88
N ASN A 132 10.01 0.17 9.66
CA ASN A 132 10.78 -0.96 9.15
C ASN A 132 11.65 -0.46 7.99
N VAL A 133 12.95 -0.29 8.24
CA VAL A 133 13.93 0.22 7.28
C VAL A 133 14.74 -0.95 6.73
N ILE A 134 14.69 -1.16 5.42
CA ILE A 134 15.44 -2.17 4.70
C ILE A 134 16.47 -1.43 3.85
N CYS A 135 17.70 -1.33 4.35
CA CYS A 135 18.78 -0.64 3.67
C CYS A 135 19.75 -1.65 3.03
N GLU A 136 19.41 -2.13 1.84
CA GLU A 136 20.23 -3.12 1.14
C GLU A 136 21.50 -2.49 0.54
N GLY A 137 21.42 -1.24 0.07
CA GLY A 137 22.57 -0.54 -0.53
C GLY A 137 23.60 -0.02 0.48
N GLY A 138 23.30 -0.08 1.78
CA GLY A 138 24.16 0.41 2.86
C GLY A 138 24.16 1.92 3.05
N GLY A 139 24.82 2.39 4.10
CA GLY A 139 25.01 3.83 4.37
C GLY A 139 23.75 4.60 4.75
N CYS A 140 22.66 3.93 5.15
CA CYS A 140 21.44 4.63 5.57
C CYS A 140 21.55 5.19 6.99
N THR A 141 20.96 6.37 7.20
CA THR A 141 20.71 6.91 8.54
C THR A 141 19.24 6.68 8.89
N THR A 142 18.96 6.26 10.12
CA THR A 142 17.59 6.19 10.64
C THR A 142 17.54 6.98 11.94
N ASP A 143 16.75 8.04 11.96
CA ASP A 143 16.46 8.81 13.17
C ASP A 143 15.18 8.29 13.82
N CYS A 144 15.34 7.64 14.97
CA CYS A 144 14.28 7.02 15.73
C CYS A 144 14.00 7.85 16.98
N GLU A 145 12.96 8.69 16.93
CA GLU A 145 12.59 9.53 18.06
C GLU A 145 12.07 8.73 19.26
N ILE A 146 11.90 9.39 20.40
CA ILE A 146 11.47 8.75 21.64
C ILE A 146 10.15 7.99 21.45
N SER A 147 10.08 6.77 21.99
CA SER A 147 8.92 5.87 21.86
C SER A 147 8.62 5.37 20.43
N ALA A 148 9.43 5.71 19.42
CA ALA A 148 9.36 5.06 18.12
C ALA A 148 10.01 3.65 18.16
N THR A 149 9.48 2.74 17.34
CA THR A 149 10.04 1.41 17.15
C THR A 149 10.63 1.31 15.76
N CYS A 150 11.96 1.23 15.67
CA CYS A 150 12.67 1.16 14.40
C CYS A 150 13.35 -0.19 14.25
N THR A 151 12.96 -0.95 13.24
CA THR A 151 13.62 -2.18 12.82
C THR A 151 14.48 -1.85 11.60
N VAL A 152 15.80 -1.97 11.70
CA VAL A 152 16.72 -1.58 10.62
C VAL A 152 17.48 -2.81 10.13
N THR A 153 17.13 -3.27 8.93
CA THR A 153 17.83 -4.35 8.23
C THR A 153 18.88 -3.74 7.31
N CYS A 154 20.16 -4.02 7.58
CA CYS A 154 21.27 -3.45 6.83
C CYS A 154 22.32 -4.50 6.44
N PRO A 155 22.06 -5.32 5.40
CA PRO A 155 22.96 -6.41 5.02
C PRO A 155 24.30 -5.91 4.47
N ALA A 156 24.35 -4.78 3.76
CA ALA A 156 25.58 -4.22 3.22
C ALA A 156 26.44 -3.45 4.26
N GLY A 157 25.90 -3.18 5.45
CA GLY A 157 26.59 -2.43 6.51
C GLY A 157 26.59 -0.91 6.30
N GLY A 158 27.24 -0.21 7.24
CA GLY A 158 27.34 1.26 7.23
C GLY A 158 26.06 1.99 7.62
N CYS A 159 25.02 1.29 8.05
CA CYS A 159 23.80 1.94 8.56
C CYS A 159 24.01 2.49 9.96
N THR A 160 23.42 3.65 10.21
CA THR A 160 23.50 4.35 11.48
C THR A 160 22.09 4.60 11.99
N CYS A 161 21.73 3.98 13.11
CA CYS A 161 20.49 4.29 13.81
C CYS A 161 20.79 5.28 14.94
N ARG A 162 20.09 6.41 14.98
CA ARG A 162 20.24 7.48 15.98
C ARG A 162 18.89 7.78 16.61
N GLY A 163 18.91 8.45 17.75
CA GLY A 163 17.72 8.87 18.47
C GLY A 163 17.47 8.09 19.77
N ALA A 164 16.43 8.50 20.49
CA ALA A 164 16.07 7.97 21.81
C ALA A 164 15.11 6.77 21.76
N GLY A 165 14.68 6.35 20.56
CA GLY A 165 13.80 5.22 20.32
C GLY A 165 14.51 3.86 20.42
N SER A 166 13.75 2.79 20.21
CA SER A 166 14.30 1.42 20.14
C SER A 166 14.73 1.10 18.72
N CYS A 167 16.04 1.06 18.47
CA CYS A 167 16.62 0.53 17.24
C CYS A 167 16.88 -0.98 17.40
N LYS A 168 16.37 -1.79 16.49
CA LYS A 168 16.49 -3.25 16.53
C LYS A 168 16.97 -3.83 15.21
#